data_AF-I3SWR7-F1
#
_entry.id   AF-I3SWR7-F1
#
_cell.length_a   1.000
_cell.length_b   1.000
_cell.length_c   1.000
_cell.angle_alpha   90.00
_cell.angle_beta   90.00
_cell.angle_gamma   90.00
#
_symmetry.space_group_name_H-M   'P 1'
#
loop_
_entity.id
_entity.type
_entity.pdbx_description
1 polymer ?
#
loop_
_entity_poly.entity_id
_entity_poly.type
_entity_poly.pdbx_seq_one_letter_code
_entity_poly.pdbx_strand_id
1 'polypeptide(L)'
;MGKVFQLFKSMTEQGLKLEEQTYRPLLLYVIDMHMVEEFQFFCHVIKEENPSSVTRLGYYELMLWLRVNNEEKIQGIYNYIAENDGQDPSNLRESYLLALCESDRKEKILELLEIIDIKKLSSAESVAKIFQALGRLLLEPVAEKLLLDFKTSNYEADNITNFIASYAVSIPNLLVEDVITKFKDLHQMLEISPSSSSYEKLILHSCALFKCMSLSI
;
A
#
# COMPACT_ATOMS: atom_id res chain seq x y z
N MET A 1 27.41 1.01 -4.85
CA MET A 1 27.06 0.87 -3.41
C MET A 1 27.93 1.70 -2.47
N GLY A 2 29.27 1.61 -2.52
CA GLY A 2 30.14 2.38 -1.60
C GLY A 2 29.92 3.91 -1.57
N LYS A 3 29.64 4.53 -2.72
CA LYS A 3 29.31 5.98 -2.80
C LYS A 3 27.99 6.35 -2.09
N VAL A 4 27.01 5.46 -2.10
CA VAL A 4 25.70 5.69 -1.46
C VAL A 4 25.84 5.61 0.05
N PHE A 5 26.61 4.65 0.56
CA PHE A 5 26.94 4.57 1.98
C PHE A 5 27.68 5.83 2.45
N GLN A 6 28.67 6.30 1.68
CA GLN A 6 29.37 7.56 1.99
C GLN A 6 28.43 8.77 2.02
N LEU A 7 27.44 8.81 1.12
CA LEU A 7 26.43 9.86 1.12
C LEU A 7 25.57 9.81 2.40
N PHE A 8 25.04 8.65 2.77
CA PHE A 8 24.23 8.50 3.99
C PHE A 8 25.02 8.90 5.23
N LYS A 9 26.26 8.44 5.34
CA LYS A 9 27.17 8.83 6.42
C LYS A 9 27.38 10.36 6.47
N SER A 10 27.65 10.97 5.32
CA SER A 10 27.86 12.42 5.24
C SER A 10 26.60 13.21 5.59
N MET A 11 25.41 12.72 5.23
CA MET A 11 24.13 13.32 5.63
C MET A 11 23.96 13.29 7.15
N THR A 12 24.18 12.14 7.78
CA THR A 12 24.17 12.01 9.24
C THR A 12 25.17 12.94 9.91
N GLU A 13 26.41 13.00 9.42
CA GLU A 13 27.46 13.88 9.95
C GLU A 13 27.06 15.38 9.88
N GLN A 14 26.20 15.74 8.93
CA GLN A 14 25.63 17.08 8.79
C GLN A 14 24.33 17.28 9.60
N GLY A 15 23.92 16.29 10.40
CA GLY A 15 22.70 16.33 11.21
C GLY A 15 21.40 16.08 10.43
N LEU A 16 21.49 15.62 9.18
CA LEU A 16 20.33 15.29 8.36
C LEU A 16 19.84 13.89 8.71
N LYS A 17 18.54 13.75 9.02
CA LYS A 17 17.93 12.45 9.27
C LYS A 17 17.71 11.68 7.97
N LEU A 18 17.96 10.37 8.00
CA LEU A 18 17.58 9.47 6.92
C LEU A 18 16.07 9.21 6.95
N GLU A 19 15.32 10.11 6.33
CA GLU A 19 13.89 9.98 6.10
C GLU A 19 13.57 9.04 4.93
N GLU A 20 12.33 8.54 4.87
CA GLU A 20 11.91 7.58 3.82
C GLU A 20 12.19 8.11 2.42
N GLN A 21 11.89 9.38 2.15
CA GLN A 21 12.16 10.01 0.86
C GLN A 21 13.63 9.91 0.42
N THR A 22 14.57 9.84 1.36
CA THR A 22 16.01 9.71 1.09
C THR A 22 16.39 8.29 0.71
N TYR A 23 15.93 7.29 1.45
CA TYR A 23 16.36 5.90 1.25
C TYR A 23 15.44 5.10 0.30
N ARG A 24 14.19 5.53 0.09
CA ARG A 24 13.21 4.82 -0.73
C ARG A 24 13.72 4.52 -2.14
N PRO A 25 14.27 5.47 -2.92
CA PRO A 25 14.75 5.16 -4.27
C PRO A 25 15.85 4.09 -4.29
N LEU A 26 16.73 4.10 -3.29
CA LEU A 26 17.78 3.10 -3.15
C LEU A 26 17.18 1.72 -2.84
N LEU A 27 16.28 1.63 -1.86
CA LEU A 27 15.68 0.34 -1.48
C LEU A 27 14.87 -0.26 -2.63
N LEU A 28 14.10 0.56 -3.35
CA LEU A 28 13.38 0.10 -4.54
C LEU A 28 14.33 -0.45 -5.60
N TYR A 29 15.42 0.26 -5.91
CA TYR A 29 16.44 -0.22 -6.85
C TYR A 29 17.05 -1.55 -6.40
N VAL A 30 17.42 -1.67 -5.12
CA VAL A 30 18.02 -2.89 -4.55
C VAL A 30 17.04 -4.07 -4.63
N ILE A 31 15.76 -3.84 -4.35
CA ILE A 31 14.69 -4.83 -4.47
C ILE A 31 14.52 -5.28 -5.92
N ASP A 32 14.40 -4.34 -6.86
CA ASP A 32 14.22 -4.63 -8.28
C ASP A 32 15.39 -5.43 -8.87
N MET A 33 16.59 -5.20 -8.35
CA MET A 33 17.83 -5.89 -8.71
C MET A 33 18.07 -7.18 -7.91
N HIS A 34 17.16 -7.57 -7.02
CA HIS A 34 17.24 -8.79 -6.18
C HIS A 34 18.49 -8.86 -5.29
N MET A 35 18.99 -7.70 -4.86
CA MET A 35 20.25 -7.56 -4.10
C MET A 35 20.02 -7.74 -2.59
N VAL A 36 19.85 -9.01 -2.16
CA VAL A 36 19.43 -9.35 -0.77
C VAL A 36 20.44 -8.90 0.29
N GLU A 37 21.74 -9.10 0.05
CA GLU A 37 22.78 -8.76 1.04
C GLU A 37 22.87 -7.25 1.23
N GLU A 38 22.85 -6.50 0.13
CA GLU A 38 22.87 -5.04 0.18
C GLU A 38 21.61 -4.47 0.80
N PHE A 39 20.45 -5.09 0.54
CA PHE A 39 19.22 -4.72 1.21
C PHE A 39 19.36 -4.82 2.74
N GLN A 40 19.83 -5.96 3.23
CA GLN A 40 20.05 -6.18 4.66
C GLN A 40 21.05 -5.19 5.24
N PHE A 41 22.14 -4.91 4.53
CA PHE A 41 23.13 -3.91 4.91
C PHE A 41 22.51 -2.51 5.04
N PHE A 42 21.77 -2.04 4.03
CA PHE A 42 21.16 -0.71 4.09
C PHE A 42 20.05 -0.63 5.14
N CYS A 43 19.24 -1.67 5.32
CA CYS A 43 18.26 -1.72 6.40
C CYS A 43 18.92 -1.59 7.77
N HIS A 44 20.09 -2.20 7.98
CA HIS A 44 20.83 -2.06 9.23
C HIS A 44 21.27 -0.60 9.44
N VAL A 45 21.94 0.00 8.45
CA VAL A 45 22.38 1.40 8.51
C VAL A 45 21.22 2.36 8.76
N ILE A 46 20.10 2.20 8.05
CA ILE A 46 18.92 3.08 8.20
C ILE A 46 18.31 2.94 9.60
N LYS A 47 18.27 1.73 10.17
CA LYS A 47 17.74 1.50 11.53
C LYS A 47 18.61 2.13 12.61
N GLU A 48 19.93 2.06 12.47
CA GLU A 48 20.86 2.69 13.42
C GLU A 48 20.70 4.21 13.43
N GLU A 49 20.59 4.80 12.25
CA GLU A 49 20.47 6.26 12.06
C GLU A 49 19.07 6.79 12.37
N ASN A 50 18.04 5.98 12.11
CA ASN A 50 16.66 6.33 12.34
C ASN A 50 15.86 5.13 12.86
N PRO A 51 15.84 4.89 14.18
CA PRO A 51 15.11 3.76 14.77
C PRO A 51 13.60 3.78 14.49
N SER A 52 13.01 4.95 14.23
CA SER A 52 11.59 5.06 13.88
C SER A 52 11.24 4.46 12.50
N SER A 53 12.26 4.19 11.67
CA SER A 53 12.08 3.60 10.35
C SER A 53 11.73 2.10 10.37
N VAL A 54 11.91 1.40 11.51
CA VAL A 54 11.75 -0.06 11.62
C VAL A 54 10.43 -0.53 11.02
N THR A 55 9.34 0.15 11.35
CA THR A 55 8.02 -0.16 10.84
C THR A 55 7.95 -0.06 9.32
N ARG A 56 8.43 1.05 8.76
CA ARG A 56 8.39 1.29 7.32
C ARG A 56 9.35 0.37 6.55
N LEU A 57 10.46 -0.02 7.16
CA LEU A 57 11.39 -1.00 6.59
C LEU A 57 10.75 -2.38 6.44
N GLY A 58 9.76 -2.75 7.28
CA GLY A 58 8.98 -3.97 7.09
C GLY A 58 8.24 -4.02 5.75
N TYR A 59 7.71 -2.89 5.27
CA TYR A 59 7.12 -2.81 3.93
C TYR A 59 8.14 -3.21 2.85
N TYR A 60 9.33 -2.62 2.89
CA TYR A 60 10.39 -2.91 1.94
C TYR A 60 10.92 -4.34 2.05
N GLU A 61 10.98 -4.89 3.27
CA GLU A 61 11.41 -6.27 3.52
C GLU A 61 10.46 -7.26 2.86
N LEU A 62 9.15 -7.12 3.04
CA LEU A 62 8.20 -8.03 2.39
C LEU A 62 8.22 -7.87 0.86
N MET A 63 8.37 -6.64 0.34
CA MET A 63 8.53 -6.44 -1.09
C MET A 63 9.75 -7.18 -1.65
N LEU A 64 10.90 -7.16 -0.95
CA LEU A 64 12.06 -7.95 -1.35
C LEU A 64 11.71 -9.43 -1.44
N TRP A 65 11.11 -10.00 -0.38
CA TRP A 65 10.81 -11.42 -0.33
C TRP A 65 9.80 -11.86 -1.38
N LEU A 66 8.79 -11.04 -1.66
CA LEU A 66 7.88 -11.23 -2.78
C LEU A 66 8.62 -11.21 -4.12
N ARG A 67 9.55 -10.25 -4.30
CA ARG A 67 10.30 -10.06 -5.53
C ARG A 67 11.27 -11.21 -5.83
N VAL A 68 11.96 -11.74 -4.82
CA VAL A 68 12.83 -12.92 -4.96
C VAL A 68 12.09 -14.27 -4.81
N ASN A 69 10.77 -14.24 -4.63
CA ASN A 69 9.92 -15.41 -4.42
C ASN A 69 10.40 -16.34 -3.28
N ASN A 70 10.82 -15.77 -2.16
CA ASN A 70 11.29 -16.54 -0.99
C ASN A 70 10.10 -16.90 -0.09
N GLU A 71 9.43 -18.03 -0.37
CA GLU A 71 8.23 -18.45 0.35
C GLU A 71 8.46 -18.74 1.84
N GLU A 72 9.66 -19.17 2.25
CA GLU A 72 9.99 -19.38 3.66
C GLU A 72 9.90 -18.05 4.44
N LYS A 73 10.52 -16.99 3.90
CA LYS A 73 10.48 -15.66 4.52
C LYS A 73 9.09 -15.04 4.46
N ILE A 74 8.39 -15.19 3.34
CA ILE A 74 7.01 -14.73 3.20
C ILE A 74 6.11 -15.41 4.23
N GLN A 75 6.23 -16.73 4.41
CA GLN A 75 5.42 -17.47 5.37
C GLN A 75 5.75 -17.11 6.82
N GLY A 76 7.03 -16.86 7.13
CA GLY A 76 7.44 -16.36 8.45
C GLY A 76 6.78 -15.04 8.81
N ILE A 77 6.73 -14.09 7.87
CA ILE A 77 6.03 -12.81 8.06
C ILE A 77 4.52 -13.02 8.24
N TYR A 78 3.93 -13.93 7.47
CA TYR A 78 2.51 -14.22 7.58
C TYR A 78 2.14 -14.79 8.95
N ASN A 79 2.92 -15.76 9.45
CA ASN A 79 2.72 -16.34 10.78
C ASN A 79 2.82 -15.26 11.87
N TYR A 80 3.79 -14.36 11.75
CA TYR A 80 3.92 -13.21 12.66
C TYR A 80 2.69 -12.29 12.66
N ILE A 81 2.09 -12.02 11.50
CA ILE A 81 0.85 -11.23 11.42
C ILE A 81 -0.33 -11.97 12.06
N ALA A 82 -0.42 -13.28 11.84
CA ALA A 82 -1.54 -14.12 12.30
C ALA A 82 -1.53 -14.39 13.81
N GLU A 83 -0.35 -14.47 14.45
CA GLU A 83 -0.19 -14.85 15.86
C GLU A 83 -0.80 -13.85 16.86
N ASN A 84 -1.25 -12.67 16.39
CA ASN A 84 -2.04 -11.66 17.11
C ASN A 84 -2.00 -11.71 18.64
N ASP A 85 -0.85 -11.40 19.22
CA ASP A 85 -0.64 -11.34 20.67
C ASP A 85 -1.34 -10.17 21.39
N GLY A 86 -2.08 -9.32 20.67
CA GLY A 86 -2.72 -8.11 21.20
C GLY A 86 -1.74 -7.08 21.79
N GLN A 87 -0.43 -7.32 21.66
CA GLN A 87 0.64 -6.52 22.24
C GLN A 87 1.40 -5.72 21.21
N ASP A 88 1.25 -6.01 19.90
CA ASP A 88 2.03 -5.34 18.87
C ASP A 88 1.65 -3.85 18.75
N PRO A 89 2.44 -2.92 19.32
CA PRO A 89 2.18 -1.49 19.29
C PRO A 89 2.71 -0.89 17.97
N SER A 90 3.21 -1.72 17.05
CA SER A 90 3.92 -1.26 15.87
C SER A 90 3.01 -1.31 14.63
N ASN A 91 3.02 -0.23 13.83
CA ASN A 91 2.39 -0.22 12.50
C ASN A 91 3.09 -1.20 11.50
N LEU A 92 3.83 -2.20 12.00
CA LEU A 92 4.61 -3.14 11.22
C LEU A 92 3.69 -4.13 10.49
N ARG A 93 2.64 -4.64 11.15
CA ARG A 93 1.61 -5.47 10.50
C ARG A 93 0.93 -4.71 9.37
N GLU A 94 0.60 -3.44 9.61
CA GLU A 94 0.08 -2.55 8.56
C GLU A 94 1.08 -2.42 7.41
N SER A 95 2.36 -2.21 7.70
CA SER A 95 3.41 -2.09 6.67
C SER A 95 3.55 -3.37 5.83
N TYR A 96 3.46 -4.55 6.44
CA TYR A 96 3.44 -5.82 5.71
C TYR A 96 2.16 -6.00 4.90
N LEU A 97 0.98 -5.72 5.45
CA LEU A 97 -0.27 -5.78 4.71
C LEU A 97 -0.21 -4.89 3.46
N LEU A 98 0.27 -3.65 3.61
CA LEU A 98 0.42 -2.71 2.50
C LEU A 98 1.40 -3.21 1.44
N ALA A 99 2.52 -3.84 1.82
CA ALA A 99 3.45 -4.42 0.86
C ALA A 99 2.84 -5.62 0.13
N LEU A 100 2.05 -6.44 0.82
CA LEU A 100 1.36 -7.57 0.20
C LEU A 100 0.31 -7.09 -0.81
N CYS A 101 -0.40 -5.99 -0.51
CA CYS A 101 -1.36 -5.35 -1.41
C CYS A 101 -0.75 -4.86 -2.73
N GLU A 102 0.57 -4.68 -2.83
CA GLU A 102 1.27 -4.37 -4.09
C GLU A 102 1.54 -5.62 -4.95
N SER A 103 1.27 -6.82 -4.44
CA SER A 103 1.57 -8.10 -5.09
C SER A 103 0.33 -8.78 -5.69
N ASP A 104 0.53 -9.79 -6.53
CA ASP A 104 -0.56 -10.59 -7.11
C ASP A 104 -0.98 -11.79 -6.23
N ARG A 105 -0.57 -11.81 -4.95
CA ARG A 105 -0.86 -12.90 -4.00
C ARG A 105 -2.27 -12.83 -3.44
N LYS A 106 -3.26 -12.92 -4.32
CA LYS A 106 -4.70 -12.80 -4.03
C LYS A 106 -5.14 -13.58 -2.79
N GLU A 107 -4.81 -14.86 -2.72
CA GLU A 107 -5.21 -15.75 -1.62
C GLU A 107 -4.67 -15.25 -0.27
N LYS A 108 -3.36 -14.98 -0.19
CA LYS A 108 -2.72 -14.45 1.03
C LYS A 108 -3.31 -13.10 1.47
N ILE A 109 -3.66 -12.23 0.51
CA ILE A 109 -4.31 -10.95 0.80
C ILE A 109 -5.69 -11.19 1.43
N LEU A 110 -6.49 -12.08 0.85
CA LEU A 110 -7.83 -12.40 1.37
C LEU A 110 -7.77 -12.93 2.80
N GLU A 111 -6.88 -13.89 3.06
CA GLU A 111 -6.73 -14.45 4.41
C GLU A 111 -6.31 -13.39 5.43
N LEU A 112 -5.38 -12.48 5.09
CA LEU A 112 -5.00 -11.40 6.00
C LEU A 112 -6.14 -10.40 6.24
N LEU A 113 -6.98 -10.13 5.25
CA LEU A 113 -8.15 -9.25 5.41
C LEU A 113 -9.24 -9.87 6.29
N GLU A 114 -9.24 -11.19 6.52
CA GLU A 114 -10.11 -11.84 7.49
C GLU A 114 -9.61 -11.69 8.93
N ILE A 115 -8.30 -11.55 9.12
CA ILE A 115 -7.64 -11.50 10.43
C ILE A 115 -7.44 -10.05 10.90
N ILE A 116 -7.07 -9.16 9.98
CA ILE A 116 -6.75 -7.76 10.28
C ILE A 116 -8.02 -6.92 10.21
N ASP A 117 -8.35 -6.27 11.32
CA ASP A 117 -9.36 -5.22 11.34
C ASP A 117 -8.82 -3.95 10.67
N ILE A 118 -9.07 -3.79 9.38
CA ILE A 118 -8.54 -2.67 8.58
C ILE A 118 -9.09 -1.30 9.03
N LYS A 119 -10.11 -1.27 9.89
CA LYS A 119 -10.59 -0.02 10.54
C LYS A 119 -9.55 0.52 11.54
N LYS A 120 -8.72 -0.36 12.10
CA LYS A 120 -7.69 0.03 13.09
C LYS A 120 -6.37 0.46 12.46
N LEU A 121 -6.29 0.54 11.14
CA LEU A 121 -5.09 1.04 10.47
C LEU A 121 -4.86 2.52 10.78
N SER A 122 -3.60 2.93 10.74
CA SER A 122 -3.15 4.25 11.19
C SER A 122 -3.71 5.41 10.37
N SER A 123 -4.15 5.18 9.13
CA SER A 123 -4.63 6.23 8.24
C SER A 123 -5.66 5.76 7.22
N ALA A 124 -6.51 6.69 6.77
CA ALA A 124 -7.42 6.47 5.64
C ALA A 124 -6.65 6.21 4.32
N GLU A 125 -5.44 6.73 4.17
CA GLU A 125 -4.61 6.45 2.98
C GLU A 125 -4.19 4.98 2.92
N SER A 126 -3.84 4.38 4.07
CA SER A 126 -3.53 2.95 4.16
C SER A 126 -4.74 2.09 3.75
N VAL A 127 -5.94 2.45 4.24
CA VAL A 127 -7.19 1.77 3.83
C VAL A 127 -7.45 1.96 2.33
N ALA A 128 -7.23 3.16 1.80
CA ALA A 128 -7.38 3.42 0.37
C ALA A 128 -6.47 2.54 -0.49
N LYS A 129 -5.22 2.27 -0.06
CA LYS A 129 -4.31 1.35 -0.75
C LYS A 129 -4.82 -0.09 -0.78
N ILE A 130 -5.52 -0.53 0.27
CA ILE A 130 -6.18 -1.84 0.28
C ILE A 130 -7.29 -1.87 -0.78
N PHE A 131 -8.13 -0.83 -0.85
CA PHE A 131 -9.16 -0.73 -1.88
C PHE A 131 -8.57 -0.67 -3.30
N GLN A 132 -7.42 -0.01 -3.49
CA GLN A 132 -6.70 -0.06 -4.77
C GLN A 132 -6.31 -1.49 -5.14
N ALA A 133 -5.75 -2.24 -4.18
CA ALA A 133 -5.40 -3.64 -4.40
C ALA A 133 -6.63 -4.50 -4.72
N LEU A 134 -7.76 -4.30 -4.03
CA LEU A 134 -9.00 -5.01 -4.33
C LEU A 134 -9.52 -4.73 -5.74
N GLY A 135 -9.43 -3.48 -6.21
CA GLY A 135 -9.77 -3.10 -7.58
C GLY A 135 -8.84 -3.77 -8.60
N ARG A 136 -7.53 -3.65 -8.36
CA ARG A 136 -6.47 -4.25 -9.20
C ARG A 136 -6.62 -5.77 -9.34
N LEU A 137 -7.03 -6.45 -8.27
CA LEU A 137 -7.19 -7.91 -8.18
C LEU A 137 -8.61 -8.40 -8.50
N LEU A 138 -9.52 -7.50 -8.91
CA LEU A 138 -10.91 -7.82 -9.28
C LEU A 138 -11.66 -8.53 -8.13
N LEU A 139 -11.49 -8.03 -6.90
CA LEU A 139 -12.08 -8.56 -5.67
C LEU A 139 -13.34 -7.79 -5.26
N GLU A 140 -14.29 -7.64 -6.18
CA GLU A 140 -15.50 -6.84 -5.97
C GLU A 140 -16.34 -7.25 -4.74
N PRO A 141 -16.69 -8.53 -4.53
CA PRO A 141 -17.52 -8.90 -3.37
C PRO A 141 -16.87 -8.57 -2.02
N VAL A 142 -15.54 -8.60 -1.98
CA VAL A 142 -14.76 -8.27 -0.77
C VAL A 142 -14.76 -6.76 -0.55
N ALA A 143 -14.57 -5.98 -1.63
CA ALA A 143 -14.65 -4.52 -1.57
C ALA A 143 -16.03 -4.04 -1.10
N GLU A 144 -17.11 -4.59 -1.66
CA GLU A 144 -18.49 -4.25 -1.27
C GLU A 144 -18.76 -4.56 0.21
N LYS A 145 -18.38 -5.77 0.66
CA LYS A 145 -18.50 -6.16 2.07
C LYS A 145 -17.78 -5.17 2.99
N LEU A 146 -16.52 -4.86 2.69
CA LEU A 146 -15.74 -3.93 3.52
C LEU A 146 -16.34 -2.51 3.51
N LEU A 147 -16.81 -2.02 2.36
CA LEU A 147 -17.46 -0.70 2.27
C LEU A 147 -18.74 -0.63 3.13
N LEU A 148 -19.54 -1.70 3.12
CA LEU A 148 -20.72 -1.82 3.99
C LEU A 148 -20.33 -1.83 5.48
N ASP A 149 -19.26 -2.55 5.83
CA ASP A 149 -18.73 -2.58 7.20
C ASP A 149 -18.25 -1.19 7.65
N PHE A 150 -17.61 -0.41 6.76
CA PHE A 150 -17.24 0.99 7.04
C PHE A 150 -18.47 1.90 7.21
N LYS A 151 -19.47 1.79 6.31
CA LYS A 151 -20.74 2.57 6.40
C LYS A 151 -21.43 2.33 7.73
N THR A 152 -21.53 1.08 8.17
CA THR A 152 -22.22 0.71 9.42
C THR A 152 -21.43 1.09 10.69
N SER A 153 -20.12 1.33 10.57
CA SER A 153 -19.24 1.68 11.69
C SER A 153 -19.11 3.21 11.92
N ASN A 154 -19.97 4.04 11.31
CA ASN A 154 -19.97 5.50 11.44
C ASN A 154 -18.66 6.20 11.03
N TYR A 155 -17.96 5.64 10.04
CA TYR A 155 -16.82 6.32 9.40
C TYR A 155 -17.25 7.58 8.66
N GLU A 156 -16.33 8.54 8.55
CA GLU A 156 -16.57 9.76 7.78
C GLU A 156 -16.90 9.42 6.33
N ALA A 157 -18.02 9.96 5.83
CA ALA A 157 -18.49 9.72 4.46
C ALA A 157 -17.43 10.08 3.42
N ASP A 158 -16.63 11.12 3.66
CA ASP A 158 -15.51 11.56 2.82
C ASP A 158 -14.41 10.49 2.68
N ASN A 159 -14.15 9.70 3.74
CA ASN A 159 -13.20 8.59 3.65
C ASN A 159 -13.79 7.44 2.84
N ILE A 160 -15.07 7.10 3.05
CA ILE A 160 -15.76 6.02 2.33
C ILE A 160 -15.79 6.32 0.82
N THR A 161 -16.15 7.53 0.42
CA THR A 161 -16.16 7.92 -1.00
C THR A 161 -14.75 7.94 -1.62
N ASN A 162 -13.70 8.28 -0.85
CA ASN A 162 -12.32 8.13 -1.29
C ASN A 162 -11.93 6.66 -1.47
N PHE A 163 -12.43 5.74 -0.63
CA PHE A 163 -12.23 4.31 -0.79
C PHE A 163 -12.90 3.79 -2.07
N ILE A 164 -14.13 4.22 -2.35
CA ILE A 164 -14.85 3.89 -3.59
C ILE A 164 -14.06 4.37 -4.81
N ALA A 165 -13.60 5.64 -4.82
CA ALA A 165 -12.77 6.16 -5.90
C ALA A 165 -11.48 5.34 -6.07
N SER A 166 -10.81 5.04 -4.96
CA SER A 166 -9.55 4.29 -4.95
C SER A 166 -9.72 2.87 -5.50
N TYR A 167 -10.84 2.20 -5.20
CA TYR A 167 -11.19 0.91 -5.80
C TYR A 167 -11.45 1.05 -7.31
N ALA A 168 -12.38 1.93 -7.70
CA ALA A 168 -12.86 2.02 -9.08
C ALA A 168 -11.74 2.37 -10.08
N VAL A 169 -10.88 3.33 -9.75
CA VAL A 169 -9.75 3.75 -10.63
C VAL A 169 -8.64 2.71 -10.75
N SER A 170 -8.64 1.70 -9.87
CA SER A 170 -7.60 0.67 -9.83
C SER A 170 -7.99 -0.58 -10.60
N ILE A 171 -9.23 -0.66 -11.09
CA ILE A 171 -9.68 -1.77 -11.92
C ILE A 171 -8.91 -1.74 -13.26
N PRO A 172 -8.16 -2.79 -13.61
CA PRO A 172 -7.34 -2.79 -14.79
C PRO A 172 -8.18 -2.81 -16.07
N ASN A 173 -7.69 -2.15 -17.11
CA ASN A 173 -8.27 -2.15 -18.47
C ASN A 173 -9.72 -1.65 -18.57
N LEU A 174 -10.18 -0.88 -17.59
CA LEU A 174 -11.52 -0.31 -17.58
C LEU A 174 -11.54 1.03 -18.32
N LEU A 175 -12.54 1.27 -19.18
CA LEU A 175 -12.71 2.57 -19.82
C LEU A 175 -13.09 3.63 -18.78
N VAL A 176 -12.78 4.90 -19.03
CA VAL A 176 -13.13 5.99 -18.09
C VAL A 176 -14.63 6.02 -17.78
N GLU A 177 -15.47 5.77 -18.79
CA GLU A 177 -16.93 5.70 -18.64
C GLU A 177 -17.37 4.56 -17.73
N ASP A 178 -16.72 3.40 -17.83
CA ASP A 178 -16.98 2.23 -17.01
C ASP A 178 -16.49 2.45 -15.56
N VAL A 179 -15.34 3.13 -15.36
CA VAL A 179 -14.86 3.56 -14.04
C VAL A 179 -15.87 4.48 -13.36
N ILE A 180 -16.39 5.47 -14.11
CA ILE A 180 -17.41 6.41 -13.61
C ILE A 180 -18.71 5.66 -13.26
N THR A 181 -19.10 4.68 -14.08
CA THR A 181 -20.28 3.86 -13.83
C THR A 181 -20.12 3.05 -12.55
N LYS A 182 -19.00 2.32 -12.40
CA LYS A 182 -18.69 1.56 -11.19
C LYS A 182 -18.66 2.45 -9.94
N PHE A 183 -18.08 3.64 -10.05
CA PHE A 183 -18.07 4.62 -8.97
C PHE A 183 -19.49 5.01 -8.56
N LYS A 184 -20.38 5.31 -9.51
CA LYS A 184 -21.78 5.67 -9.23
C LYS A 184 -22.56 4.52 -8.62
N ASP A 185 -22.40 3.31 -9.15
CA ASP A 185 -23.09 2.11 -8.66
C ASP A 185 -22.77 1.84 -7.19
N LEU A 186 -21.49 1.94 -6.80
CA LEU A 186 -21.06 1.76 -5.41
C LEU A 186 -21.60 2.87 -4.48
N HIS A 187 -21.69 4.11 -4.95
CA HIS A 187 -22.33 5.19 -4.19
C HIS A 187 -23.83 4.95 -3.99
N GLN A 188 -24.51 4.46 -5.03
CA GLN A 188 -25.92 4.11 -4.97
C GLN A 188 -26.16 2.93 -4.02
N MET A 189 -25.36 1.86 -4.12
CA MET A 189 -25.41 0.71 -3.22
C MET A 189 -25.25 1.14 -1.75
N LEU A 190 -24.34 2.07 -1.49
CA LEU A 190 -24.08 2.57 -0.14
C LEU A 190 -24.98 3.74 0.25
N GLU A 191 -25.85 4.25 -0.61
CA GLU A 191 -26.69 5.43 -0.36
C GLU A 191 -25.88 6.63 0.19
N ILE A 192 -24.65 6.82 -0.31
CA ILE A 192 -23.75 7.92 0.08
C ILE A 192 -23.54 8.82 -1.12
N SER A 193 -23.54 10.14 -0.90
CA SER A 193 -23.20 11.10 -1.95
C SER A 193 -21.70 11.21 -2.16
N PRO A 194 -21.19 11.27 -3.40
CA PRO A 194 -19.78 11.52 -3.68
C PRO A 194 -19.27 12.84 -3.06
N SER A 195 -18.03 12.84 -2.54
CA SER A 195 -17.35 14.07 -2.12
C SER A 195 -16.60 14.75 -3.27
N SER A 196 -16.14 15.99 -3.04
CA SER A 196 -15.24 16.69 -3.95
C SER A 196 -13.89 15.97 -4.12
N SER A 197 -13.32 15.43 -3.04
CA SER A 197 -12.03 14.73 -3.05
C SER A 197 -12.08 13.43 -3.85
N SER A 198 -13.20 12.71 -3.85
CA SER A 198 -13.36 11.51 -4.67
C SER A 198 -13.51 11.83 -6.16
N TYR A 199 -14.18 12.93 -6.51
CA TYR A 199 -14.20 13.44 -7.89
C TYR A 199 -12.82 13.87 -8.38
N GLU A 200 -12.03 14.55 -7.55
CA GLU A 200 -10.65 14.93 -7.89
C GLU A 200 -9.83 13.69 -8.28
N LYS A 201 -9.95 12.59 -7.52
CA LYS A 201 -9.26 11.33 -7.83
C LYS A 201 -9.68 10.74 -9.19
N LEU A 202 -10.97 10.77 -9.52
CA LEU A 202 -11.48 10.34 -10.84
C LEU A 202 -10.94 11.22 -11.98
N ILE A 203 -10.91 12.54 -11.78
CA ILE A 203 -10.37 13.50 -12.76
C ILE A 203 -8.89 13.23 -13.00
N LEU A 204 -8.10 13.10 -11.93
CA LEU A 204 -6.66 12.82 -12.02
C LEU A 204 -6.38 11.50 -12.76
N HIS A 205 -7.15 10.45 -12.48
CA HIS A 205 -7.06 9.17 -13.18
C HIS A 205 -7.34 9.32 -14.69
N SER A 206 -8.42 10.03 -15.04
CA SER A 206 -8.80 10.29 -16.43
C SER A 206 -7.71 11.08 -17.17
N CYS A 207 -7.11 12.08 -16.53
CA CYS A 207 -6.00 12.86 -17.08
C CYS A 207 -4.73 12.01 -17.26
N ALA A 208 -4.44 11.10 -16.33
CA ALA A 208 -3.27 10.22 -16.41
C ALA A 208 -3.38 9.26 -17.60
N LEU A 209 -4.55 8.66 -17.81
CA LEU A 209 -4.82 7.82 -18.98
C LEU A 209 -4.62 8.60 -20.29
N PHE A 210 -5.10 9.84 -20.36
CA PHE A 210 -4.91 10.69 -21.54
C PHE A 210 -3.42 10.97 -21.84
N LYS A 211 -2.61 11.24 -20.82
CA LYS A 211 -1.16 11.46 -20.96
C LYS A 211 -0.42 10.21 -21.44
N CYS A 212 -0.78 9.03 -20.95
CA CYS A 212 -0.19 7.77 -21.41
C CYS A 212 -0.52 7.49 -22.89
N MET A 213 -1.74 7.82 -23.33
CA MET A 213 -2.13 7.68 -24.74
C MET A 213 -1.37 8.65 -25.66
N SER A 214 -1.12 9.90 -25.21
CA SER A 214 -0.41 10.91 -26.02
C SER A 214 1.09 10.68 -26.20
N LEU A 215 1.71 9.83 -25.37
CA LEU A 215 3.13 9.44 -25.45
C LEU A 215 3.36 8.18 -26.31
N SER A 216 2.28 7.59 -26.83
CA SER A 216 2.29 6.34 -27.60
C SER A 216 2.08 6.55 -29.11
N ILE A 217 2.15 7.80 -29.58
CA ILE A 217 1.98 8.25 -30.98
C ILE A 217 3.26 8.96 -31.42
#